data_AF-A0A3B3CP00-F1
#
_entry.id   AF-A0A3B3CP00-F1
#
_cell.length_a   1.000
_cell.length_b   1.000
_cell.length_c   1.000
_cell.angle_alpha   90.00
_cell.angle_beta   90.00
_cell.angle_gamma   90.00
#
_symmetry.space_group_name_H-M   'P 1'
#
loop_
_entity.id
_entity.type
_entity.pdbx_description
1 polymer ?
#
loop_
_entity_poly.entity_id
_entity_poly.type
_entity_poly.pdbx_seq_one_letter_code
_entity_poly.pdbx_strand_id
1 'polypeptide(L)'
;MTCPAEEEDPFPADDGLFSETFSQEVVYTLMSEQLKITQVFGANLGVAAPVWEAVRARSGHLIKWIRLTFCFIFLTPDICAQAVHLCRYLEDQSVNLKGKRIIELGAGTGLVGILAARLGAEVTLTDLPLALPQLQANVSANTPSGGWPSAEPAVLPLSWGEDHLDFPSDWDLVLGADIIYLPETYPLLVKTLAHLCKDGAVVYLSSKIRKEHEAHVFFEQYLPSRFHVILVHRDEKQNNNIYRACLRTEE
;
A
#
# COMPACT_ATOMS: atom_id res chain seq x y z
N MET A 1 -6.70 40.00 43.68
CA MET A 1 -5.93 39.05 42.84
C MET A 1 -6.79 37.82 42.68
N THR A 2 -7.45 37.72 41.54
CA THR A 2 -8.38 36.64 41.19
C THR A 2 -7.69 35.77 40.13
N CYS A 3 -7.60 34.46 40.39
CA CYS A 3 -7.15 33.47 39.40
C CYS A 3 -8.08 33.50 38.17
N PRO A 4 -7.57 33.34 36.94
CA PRO A 4 -8.43 33.11 35.80
C PRO A 4 -8.97 31.67 35.84
N ALA A 5 -10.23 31.53 35.44
CA ALA A 5 -10.93 30.26 35.29
C ALA A 5 -10.24 29.39 34.23
N GLU A 6 -10.09 28.10 34.53
CA GLU A 6 -9.77 27.06 33.56
C GLU A 6 -10.94 26.97 32.57
N GLU A 7 -10.67 27.18 31.28
CA GLU A 7 -11.60 26.82 30.21
C GLU A 7 -11.75 25.29 30.24
N GLU A 8 -12.94 24.80 30.62
CA GLU A 8 -13.27 23.38 30.47
C GLU A 8 -13.21 23.01 28.98
N ASP A 9 -12.30 22.09 28.65
CA ASP A 9 -12.19 21.47 27.33
C ASP A 9 -13.54 20.79 27.01
N PRO A 10 -14.23 21.16 25.92
CA PRO A 10 -15.53 20.59 25.56
C PRO A 10 -15.45 19.11 25.15
N PHE A 11 -14.27 18.53 25.09
CA PHE A 11 -14.07 17.11 24.78
C PHE A 11 -13.83 16.31 26.08
N PRO A 12 -14.64 15.27 26.37
CA PRO A 12 -14.44 14.45 27.54
C PRO A 12 -13.05 13.80 27.49
N ALA A 13 -12.31 13.87 28.61
CA ALA A 13 -10.99 13.27 28.81
C ALA A 13 -10.99 11.72 28.84
N ASP A 14 -12.05 11.11 28.32
CA ASP A 14 -12.22 9.66 28.29
C ASP A 14 -11.72 9.13 26.94
N ASP A 15 -10.43 8.81 26.89
CA ASP A 15 -9.73 8.21 25.75
C ASP A 15 -10.30 6.83 25.34
N GLY A 16 -11.27 6.31 26.09
CA GLY A 16 -11.91 5.01 25.86
C GLY A 16 -12.95 4.98 24.74
N LEU A 17 -13.39 6.12 24.19
CA LEU A 17 -14.48 6.12 23.19
C LEU A 17 -14.06 5.63 21.79
N PHE A 18 -12.76 5.34 21.57
CA PHE A 18 -12.23 4.83 20.30
C PHE A 18 -11.47 3.49 20.44
N SER A 19 -11.60 2.80 21.58
CA SER A 19 -10.88 1.55 21.84
C SER A 19 -11.45 0.31 21.15
N GLU A 20 -12.63 0.41 20.53
CA GLU A 20 -13.26 -0.73 19.86
C GLU A 20 -12.54 -1.00 18.54
N THR A 21 -11.80 -2.12 18.52
CA THR A 21 -11.34 -2.72 17.27
C THR A 21 -12.46 -3.58 16.72
N PHE A 22 -12.77 -3.43 15.44
CA PHE A 22 -13.66 -4.34 14.73
C PHE A 22 -12.97 -4.83 13.46
N SER A 23 -13.32 -6.02 13.01
CA SER A 23 -12.80 -6.55 11.76
C SER A 23 -13.91 -6.75 10.74
N GLN A 24 -13.63 -6.42 9.48
CA GLN A 24 -14.47 -6.79 8.35
C GLN A 24 -13.75 -7.85 7.53
N GLU A 25 -14.50 -8.86 7.09
CA GLU A 25 -13.99 -9.91 6.24
C GLU A 25 -14.68 -9.83 4.89
N VAL A 26 -13.90 -9.87 3.81
CA VAL A 26 -14.40 -9.82 2.44
C VAL A 26 -13.78 -10.97 1.65
N VAL A 27 -14.61 -11.70 0.91
CA VAL A 27 -14.15 -12.74 -0.01
C VAL A 27 -14.13 -12.17 -1.42
N TYR A 28 -12.95 -12.12 -2.01
CA TYR A 28 -12.75 -11.72 -3.41
C TYR A 28 -12.65 -12.97 -4.28
N THR A 29 -13.30 -12.95 -5.45
CA THR A 29 -13.11 -13.96 -6.49
C THR A 29 -12.36 -13.31 -7.65
N LEU A 30 -11.11 -13.72 -7.88
CA LEU A 30 -10.18 -13.12 -8.86
C LEU A 30 -9.38 -14.24 -9.52
N MET A 31 -9.24 -14.25 -10.85
CA MET A 31 -8.47 -15.29 -11.58
C MET A 31 -8.84 -16.73 -11.20
N SER A 32 -10.12 -17.00 -10.94
CA SER A 32 -10.65 -18.27 -10.42
C SER A 32 -10.22 -18.67 -9.00
N GLU A 33 -9.45 -17.83 -8.30
CA GLU A 33 -9.11 -17.99 -6.89
C GLU A 33 -10.12 -17.28 -6.00
N GLN A 34 -10.41 -17.86 -4.84
CA GLN A 34 -11.16 -17.20 -3.77
C GLN A 34 -10.18 -16.77 -2.67
N LEU A 35 -10.11 -15.47 -2.43
CA LEU A 35 -9.24 -14.87 -1.43
C LEU A 35 -10.08 -14.29 -0.31
N LYS A 36 -9.81 -14.76 0.89
CA LYS A 36 -10.46 -14.34 2.12
C LYS A 36 -9.61 -13.27 2.80
N ILE A 37 -10.01 -12.01 2.75
CA ILE A 37 -9.23 -10.89 3.29
C ILE A 37 -9.94 -10.30 4.50
N THR A 38 -9.23 -10.27 5.62
CA THR A 38 -9.66 -9.61 6.84
C THR A 38 -9.01 -8.23 6.96
N GLN A 39 -9.83 -7.25 7.28
CA GLN A 39 -9.48 -5.85 7.55
C GLN A 39 -9.77 -5.56 9.01
N VAL A 40 -8.77 -5.12 9.76
CA VAL A 40 -8.94 -4.72 11.16
C VAL A 40 -8.98 -3.20 11.24
N PHE A 41 -10.05 -2.67 11.80
CA PHE A 41 -10.27 -1.26 12.05
C PHE A 41 -10.12 -0.97 13.54
N GLY A 42 -9.52 0.15 13.90
CA GLY A 42 -9.44 0.63 15.27
C GLY A 42 -8.49 1.82 15.41
N ALA A 43 -8.59 2.56 16.52
CA ALA A 43 -7.84 3.79 16.74
C ALA A 43 -6.30 3.63 16.71
N ASN A 44 -5.81 2.43 17.04
CA ASN A 44 -4.38 2.12 17.11
C ASN A 44 -3.85 1.36 15.87
N LEU A 45 -4.73 0.98 14.94
CA LEU A 45 -4.41 0.15 13.77
C LEU A 45 -4.62 0.89 12.44
N GLY A 46 -5.06 2.15 12.47
CA GLY A 46 -4.98 3.02 11.28
C GLY A 46 -3.54 3.09 10.77
N VAL A 47 -3.38 3.14 9.45
CA VAL A 47 -2.15 2.96 8.62
C VAL A 47 -0.95 3.87 8.99
N ALA A 48 -0.95 4.56 10.12
CA ALA A 48 0.09 5.51 10.47
C ALA A 48 0.38 5.69 11.97
N ALA A 49 -0.10 4.80 12.89
CA ALA A 49 0.21 4.91 14.34
C ALA A 49 1.68 5.32 14.67
N PRO A 50 2.71 4.76 13.98
CA PRO A 50 4.11 5.14 14.18
C PRO A 50 4.64 6.21 13.20
N VAL A 51 4.02 6.43 12.03
CA VAL A 51 4.34 7.58 11.15
C VAL A 51 4.04 8.90 11.88
N TRP A 52 3.04 8.90 12.76
CA TRP A 52 2.68 10.00 13.65
C TRP A 52 3.80 10.44 14.61
N GLU A 53 4.64 9.51 15.07
CA GLU A 53 5.77 9.75 15.98
C GLU A 53 6.99 10.34 15.24
N ALA A 54 7.24 9.90 14.00
CA ALA A 54 8.34 10.41 13.18
C ALA A 54 8.08 11.83 12.63
N VAL A 55 6.82 12.15 12.30
CA VAL A 55 6.42 13.48 11.76
C VAL A 55 6.14 14.50 12.88
N ARG A 56 5.97 14.04 14.12
CA ARG A 56 5.76 14.86 15.34
C ARG A 56 6.78 15.98 15.53
N ALA A 57 7.97 15.85 14.96
CA ALA A 57 9.08 16.76 15.19
C ALA A 57 8.99 18.12 14.48
N ARG A 58 7.99 18.43 13.62
CA ARG A 58 8.10 19.62 12.76
C ARG A 58 6.98 20.66 12.65
N SER A 59 5.71 20.46 13.02
CA SER A 59 4.71 21.57 13.16
C SER A 59 3.30 21.12 13.55
N GLY A 60 2.72 21.74 14.59
CA GLY A 60 1.40 21.41 15.15
C GLY A 60 0.17 21.73 14.28
N HIS A 61 0.31 22.48 13.18
CA HIS A 61 -0.82 22.82 12.28
C HIS A 61 -1.27 21.67 11.36
N LEU A 62 -0.47 20.60 11.26
CA LEU A 62 -0.70 19.44 10.39
C LEU A 62 -1.74 18.44 10.96
N ILE A 63 -1.91 18.44 12.29
CA ILE A 63 -2.79 17.50 13.03
C ILE A 63 -4.26 17.66 12.63
N LYS A 64 -4.69 18.90 12.35
CA LYS A 64 -6.11 19.21 12.08
C LYS A 64 -6.56 18.75 10.68
N TRP A 65 -5.66 18.78 9.70
CA TRP A 65 -5.95 18.33 8.33
C TRP A 65 -5.85 16.81 8.16
N ILE A 66 -4.90 16.16 8.85
CA ILE A 66 -4.70 14.71 8.80
C ILE A 66 -5.86 13.94 9.47
N ARG A 67 -6.40 14.43 10.60
CA ARG A 67 -7.64 13.90 11.20
C ARG A 67 -8.81 13.90 10.21
N LEU A 68 -8.87 14.89 9.32
CA LEU A 68 -9.91 15.03 8.29
C LEU A 68 -9.65 14.14 7.07
N THR A 69 -8.41 14.05 6.58
CA THR A 69 -8.08 13.21 5.41
C THR A 69 -8.23 11.71 5.70
N PHE A 70 -7.94 11.25 6.92
CA PHE A 70 -8.16 9.85 7.31
C PHE A 70 -9.64 9.51 7.51
N CYS A 71 -10.47 10.46 7.92
CA CYS A 71 -11.92 10.30 7.86
C CYS A 71 -12.39 10.03 6.41
N PHE A 72 -11.68 10.55 5.39
CA PHE A 72 -12.03 10.36 3.97
C PHE A 72 -11.51 9.07 3.32
N ILE A 73 -10.43 8.44 3.80
CA ILE A 73 -9.98 7.13 3.31
C ILE A 73 -10.89 6.02 3.86
N PHE A 74 -11.44 6.19 5.06
CA PHE A 74 -12.39 5.25 5.71
C PHE A 74 -13.87 5.48 5.34
N LEU A 75 -14.18 6.45 4.46
CA LEU A 75 -15.53 6.65 3.92
C LEU A 75 -15.77 5.88 2.60
N THR A 76 -14.77 5.18 2.07
CA THR A 76 -14.96 4.28 0.92
C THR A 76 -15.21 2.85 1.41
N PRO A 77 -16.29 2.18 0.95
CA PRO A 77 -16.70 0.86 1.45
C PRO A 77 -15.74 -0.30 1.11
N ASP A 78 -14.66 -0.07 0.35
CA ASP A 78 -13.66 -1.10 0.02
C ASP A 78 -12.25 -0.48 -0.05
N ILE A 79 -11.44 -0.68 1.00
CA ILE A 79 -10.04 -0.21 1.07
C ILE A 79 -9.14 -0.93 0.04
N CYS A 80 -9.57 -2.08 -0.49
CA CYS A 80 -8.83 -2.85 -1.48
C CYS A 80 -9.19 -2.46 -2.93
N ALA A 81 -9.93 -1.38 -3.17
CA ALA A 81 -10.41 -1.04 -4.52
C ALA A 81 -9.29 -1.01 -5.58
N GLN A 82 -8.14 -0.39 -5.26
CA GLN A 82 -7.02 -0.32 -6.20
C GLN A 82 -6.28 -1.64 -6.35
N ALA A 83 -6.26 -2.47 -5.30
CA ALA A 83 -5.72 -3.82 -5.35
C ALA A 83 -6.57 -4.71 -6.26
N VAL A 84 -7.90 -4.67 -6.11
CA VAL A 84 -8.84 -5.37 -7.01
C VAL A 84 -8.67 -4.91 -8.46
N HIS A 85 -8.52 -3.59 -8.68
CA HIS A 85 -8.31 -3.03 -10.02
C HIS A 85 -7.00 -3.53 -10.64
N LEU A 86 -5.91 -3.58 -9.86
CA LEU A 86 -4.63 -4.13 -10.31
C LEU A 86 -4.76 -5.62 -10.64
N CYS A 87 -5.38 -6.42 -9.77
CA CYS A 87 -5.60 -7.84 -9.99
C CYS A 87 -6.37 -8.10 -11.29
N ARG A 88 -7.48 -7.39 -11.51
CA ARG A 88 -8.28 -7.52 -12.75
C ARG A 88 -7.49 -7.15 -14.00
N TYR A 89 -6.68 -6.09 -13.93
CA TYR A 89 -5.83 -5.73 -15.05
C TYR A 89 -4.79 -6.81 -15.37
N LEU A 90 -4.15 -7.40 -14.35
CA LEU A 90 -3.20 -8.50 -14.55
C LEU A 90 -3.88 -9.72 -15.20
N GLU A 91 -5.15 -9.99 -14.84
CA GLU A 91 -5.99 -11.03 -15.43
C GLU A 91 -6.30 -10.73 -16.89
N ASP A 92 -6.87 -9.55 -17.16
CA ASP A 92 -7.29 -9.11 -18.49
C ASP A 92 -6.11 -9.06 -19.49
N GLN A 93 -4.93 -8.67 -19.01
CA GLN A 93 -3.71 -8.65 -19.81
C GLN A 93 -2.97 -9.99 -19.84
N SER A 94 -3.49 -11.02 -19.16
CA SER A 94 -2.89 -12.35 -19.07
C SER A 94 -1.40 -12.30 -18.69
N VAL A 95 -1.06 -11.44 -17.73
CA VAL A 95 0.32 -11.28 -17.28
C VAL A 95 0.74 -12.59 -16.60
N ASN A 96 1.73 -13.27 -17.16
CA ASN A 96 2.21 -14.52 -16.58
C ASN A 96 2.99 -14.24 -15.28
N LEU A 97 2.41 -14.58 -14.13
CA LEU A 97 3.03 -14.46 -12.81
C LEU A 97 3.78 -15.72 -12.36
N LYS A 98 3.52 -16.87 -13.02
CA LYS A 98 4.07 -18.16 -12.59
C LYS A 98 5.59 -18.16 -12.68
N GLY A 99 6.24 -18.52 -11.56
CA GLY A 99 7.69 -18.58 -11.42
C GLY A 99 8.38 -17.21 -11.40
N LYS A 100 7.63 -16.10 -11.34
CA LYS A 100 8.21 -14.76 -11.22
C LYS A 100 8.54 -14.45 -9.77
N ARG A 101 9.63 -13.73 -9.55
CA ARG A 101 9.95 -13.11 -8.27
C ARG A 101 9.30 -11.74 -8.17
N ILE A 102 8.44 -11.57 -7.19
CA ILE A 102 7.60 -10.39 -7.04
C ILE A 102 7.79 -9.81 -5.65
N ILE A 103 8.00 -8.49 -5.57
CA ILE A 103 7.93 -7.74 -4.32
C ILE A 103 6.75 -6.76 -4.39
N GLU A 104 5.88 -6.78 -3.38
CA GLU A 104 4.79 -5.82 -3.23
C GLU A 104 5.16 -4.77 -2.18
N LEU A 105 5.07 -3.50 -2.54
CA LEU A 105 5.29 -2.35 -1.66
C LEU A 105 3.96 -1.84 -1.12
N GLY A 106 3.89 -1.59 0.19
CA GLY A 106 2.68 -1.09 0.85
C GLY A 106 1.51 -2.05 0.66
N ALA A 107 1.74 -3.34 0.92
CA ALA A 107 0.79 -4.41 0.63
C ALA A 107 -0.52 -4.29 1.42
N GLY A 108 -0.53 -3.60 2.56
CA GLY A 108 -1.68 -3.43 3.44
C GLY A 108 -2.28 -4.76 3.85
N THR A 109 -3.40 -5.12 3.21
CA THR A 109 -4.08 -6.40 3.45
C THR A 109 -3.44 -7.59 2.74
N GLY A 110 -2.59 -7.35 1.74
CA GLY A 110 -1.88 -8.35 0.95
C GLY A 110 -2.64 -8.93 -0.24
N LEU A 111 -3.79 -8.36 -0.62
CA LEU A 111 -4.66 -8.95 -1.65
C LEU A 111 -3.92 -9.23 -2.98
N VAL A 112 -3.10 -8.30 -3.47
CA VAL A 112 -2.42 -8.44 -4.77
C VAL A 112 -1.35 -9.53 -4.71
N GLY A 113 -0.44 -9.48 -3.74
CA GLY A 113 0.64 -10.43 -3.64
C GLY A 113 0.18 -11.83 -3.19
N ILE A 114 -0.85 -11.95 -2.35
CA ILE A 114 -1.46 -13.26 -2.04
C ILE A 114 -2.03 -13.89 -3.32
N LEU A 115 -2.74 -13.12 -4.15
CA LEU A 115 -3.22 -13.61 -5.45
C LEU A 115 -2.05 -14.03 -6.34
N ALA A 116 -1.01 -13.21 -6.46
CA ALA A 116 0.16 -13.53 -7.25
C ALA A 116 0.83 -14.85 -6.79
N ALA A 117 0.91 -15.09 -5.49
CA ALA A 117 1.45 -16.32 -4.92
C ALA A 117 0.54 -17.53 -5.21
N ARG A 118 -0.79 -17.37 -5.14
CA ARG A 118 -1.76 -18.39 -5.59
C ARG A 118 -1.61 -18.75 -7.06
N LEU A 119 -1.14 -17.82 -7.87
CA LEU A 119 -0.85 -18.02 -9.30
C LEU A 119 0.57 -18.55 -9.57
N GLY A 120 1.33 -18.87 -8.50
CA GLY A 120 2.63 -19.53 -8.57
C GLY A 120 3.82 -18.60 -8.68
N ALA A 121 3.68 -17.31 -8.32
CA ALA A 121 4.83 -16.42 -8.13
C ALA A 121 5.55 -16.72 -6.81
N GLU A 122 6.82 -16.36 -6.73
CA GLU A 122 7.61 -16.24 -5.51
C GLU A 122 7.46 -14.82 -4.97
N VAL A 123 6.71 -14.64 -3.88
CA VAL A 123 6.25 -13.32 -3.45
C VAL A 123 6.88 -12.91 -2.13
N THR A 124 7.34 -11.66 -2.07
CA THR A 124 7.66 -10.93 -0.84
C THR A 124 6.68 -9.77 -0.68
N LEU A 125 5.87 -9.83 0.37
CA LEU A 125 4.91 -8.80 0.75
C LEU A 125 5.58 -7.86 1.75
N THR A 126 5.57 -6.55 1.48
CA THR A 126 6.21 -5.58 2.36
C THR A 126 5.29 -4.42 2.75
N ASP A 127 5.43 -3.99 4.00
CA ASP A 127 4.74 -2.83 4.55
C ASP A 127 5.49 -2.33 5.80
N LEU A 128 4.97 -1.30 6.45
CA LEU A 128 5.42 -0.85 7.75
C LEU A 128 5.13 -1.91 8.83
N PRO A 129 5.94 -1.98 9.92
CA PRO A 129 5.79 -2.98 10.98
C PRO A 129 4.37 -3.13 11.56
N LEU A 130 3.60 -2.04 11.59
CA LEU A 130 2.22 -2.04 12.09
C LEU A 130 1.28 -2.94 11.26
N ALA A 131 1.47 -3.01 9.95
CA ALA A 131 0.59 -3.76 9.04
C ALA A 131 0.94 -5.25 8.98
N LEU A 132 2.18 -5.64 9.33
CA LEU A 132 2.68 -7.00 9.16
C LEU A 132 1.85 -8.08 9.90
N PRO A 133 1.36 -7.88 11.14
CA PRO A 133 0.55 -8.90 11.81
C PRO A 133 -0.74 -9.23 11.05
N GLN A 134 -1.43 -8.21 10.53
CA GLN A 134 -2.65 -8.39 9.75
C GLN A 134 -2.33 -9.02 8.38
N LEU A 135 -1.28 -8.54 7.73
CA LEU A 135 -0.80 -9.06 6.45
C LEU A 135 -0.45 -10.56 6.56
N GLN A 136 0.29 -10.96 7.59
CA GLN A 136 0.62 -12.35 7.88
C GLN A 136 -0.63 -13.18 8.18
N ALA A 137 -1.59 -12.64 8.94
CA ALA A 137 -2.86 -13.33 9.20
C ALA A 137 -3.63 -13.61 7.90
N ASN A 138 -3.66 -12.66 6.96
CA ASN A 138 -4.27 -12.83 5.65
C ASN A 138 -3.51 -13.86 4.79
N VAL A 139 -2.16 -13.87 4.80
CA VAL A 139 -1.38 -14.92 4.13
C VAL A 139 -1.79 -16.30 4.66
N SER A 140 -1.77 -16.48 5.98
CA SER A 140 -2.12 -17.75 6.63
C SER A 140 -3.56 -18.19 6.35
N ALA A 141 -4.52 -17.25 6.34
CA ALA A 141 -5.92 -17.54 6.02
C ALA A 141 -6.14 -17.96 4.56
N ASN A 142 -5.19 -17.63 3.69
CA ASN A 142 -5.21 -17.95 2.27
C ASN A 142 -4.18 -19.01 1.88
N THR A 143 -3.68 -19.84 2.79
CA THR A 143 -2.86 -21.00 2.41
C THR A 143 -3.72 -22.05 1.69
N PRO A 144 -3.37 -22.48 0.45
CA PRO A 144 -4.10 -23.56 -0.22
C PRO A 144 -3.98 -24.87 0.55
N SER A 145 -5.00 -25.73 0.46
CA SER A 145 -4.98 -27.06 1.10
C SER A 145 -3.81 -27.95 0.66
N GLY A 146 -3.35 -27.78 -0.59
CA GLY A 146 -2.18 -28.47 -1.15
C GLY A 146 -0.84 -27.76 -0.93
N GLY A 147 -0.81 -26.68 -0.16
CA GLY A 147 0.36 -25.79 -0.04
C GLY A 147 0.47 -24.77 -1.18
N TRP A 148 1.39 -23.83 -1.03
CA TRP A 148 1.63 -22.79 -2.02
C TRP A 148 2.20 -23.38 -3.32
N PRO A 149 1.76 -22.94 -4.52
CA PRO A 149 2.24 -23.50 -5.78
C PRO A 149 3.73 -23.28 -6.06
N SER A 150 4.35 -22.29 -5.41
CA SER A 150 5.80 -22.06 -5.43
C SER A 150 6.38 -22.08 -4.01
N ALA A 151 6.36 -20.96 -3.31
CA ALA A 151 6.76 -20.82 -1.92
C ALA A 151 5.71 -20.02 -1.14
N GLU A 152 5.66 -20.20 0.18
CA GLU A 152 4.85 -19.35 1.04
C GLU A 152 5.32 -17.88 0.93
N PRO A 153 4.39 -16.91 0.77
CA PRO A 153 4.76 -15.50 0.69
C PRO A 153 5.54 -15.06 1.94
N ALA A 154 6.71 -14.46 1.73
CA ALA A 154 7.46 -13.83 2.81
C ALA A 154 6.77 -12.50 3.19
N VAL A 155 6.60 -12.24 4.48
CA VAL A 155 6.06 -10.97 5.00
C VAL A 155 7.18 -10.25 5.75
N LEU A 156 7.65 -9.11 5.23
CA LEU A 156 8.84 -8.42 5.74
C LEU A 156 8.59 -6.90 5.90
N PRO A 157 9.18 -6.26 6.92
CA PRO A 157 9.12 -4.81 7.06
C PRO A 157 9.89 -4.12 5.93
N LEU A 158 9.34 -3.05 5.37
CA LEU A 158 10.06 -2.17 4.46
C LEU A 158 9.53 -0.73 4.57
N SER A 159 10.30 0.13 5.24
CA SER A 159 10.16 1.59 5.20
C SER A 159 10.83 2.14 3.94
N TRP A 160 10.05 2.82 3.09
CA TRP A 160 10.58 3.32 1.81
C TRP A 160 11.72 4.32 2.03
N GLY A 161 12.77 4.18 1.23
CA GLY A 161 13.95 5.04 1.25
C GLY A 161 14.92 4.76 2.40
N GLU A 162 14.54 3.88 3.34
CA GLU A 162 15.33 3.45 4.49
C GLU A 162 15.76 1.98 4.32
N ASP A 163 14.82 1.04 4.32
CA ASP A 163 15.11 -0.41 4.44
C ASP A 163 15.35 -1.11 3.09
N HIS A 164 15.03 -0.44 1.98
CA HIS A 164 15.14 -0.98 0.62
C HIS A 164 16.48 -1.66 0.27
N LEU A 165 17.61 -1.25 0.88
CA LEU A 165 18.93 -1.83 0.62
C LEU A 165 19.11 -3.25 1.20
N ASP A 166 18.26 -3.65 2.14
CA ASP A 166 18.28 -5.00 2.71
C ASP A 166 17.60 -6.05 1.81
N PHE A 167 16.94 -5.58 0.74
CA PHE A 167 16.28 -6.42 -0.25
C PHE A 167 17.16 -6.55 -1.49
N PRO A 168 17.15 -7.71 -2.16
CA PRO A 168 17.90 -7.88 -3.40
C PRO A 168 17.27 -7.06 -4.54
N SER A 169 17.94 -6.96 -5.68
CA SER A 169 17.49 -6.20 -6.86
C SER A 169 17.03 -7.06 -8.03
N ASP A 170 17.07 -8.38 -7.88
CA ASP A 170 16.80 -9.40 -8.90
C ASP A 170 15.31 -9.80 -8.94
N TRP A 171 14.43 -8.80 -8.89
CA TRP A 171 12.99 -8.97 -9.00
C TRP A 171 12.56 -8.98 -10.47
N ASP A 172 11.53 -9.78 -10.80
CA ASP A 172 10.86 -9.68 -12.08
C ASP A 172 9.85 -8.53 -12.09
N LEU A 173 9.10 -8.40 -10.99
CA LEU A 173 8.02 -7.42 -10.84
C LEU A 173 8.06 -6.73 -9.48
N VAL A 174 7.75 -5.44 -9.49
CA VAL A 174 7.42 -4.66 -8.29
C VAL A 174 5.97 -4.22 -8.39
N LEU A 175 5.14 -4.54 -7.39
CA LEU A 175 3.72 -4.20 -7.38
C LEU A 175 3.42 -3.16 -6.30
N GLY A 176 2.44 -2.30 -6.54
CA GLY A 176 1.91 -1.37 -5.55
C GLY A 176 0.50 -0.92 -5.88
N ALA A 177 -0.39 -0.95 -4.89
CA ALA A 177 -1.78 -0.57 -5.04
C ALA A 177 -2.18 0.45 -3.97
N ASP A 178 -2.68 1.61 -4.41
CA ASP A 178 -3.06 2.76 -3.56
C ASP A 178 -1.95 3.29 -2.64
N ILE A 179 -0.69 3.20 -3.08
CA ILE A 179 0.47 3.66 -2.30
C ILE A 179 0.87 5.13 -2.55
N ILE A 180 0.13 5.84 -3.39
CA ILE A 180 0.42 7.22 -3.83
C ILE A 180 -0.56 8.20 -3.18
N TYR A 181 -0.34 8.52 -1.89
CA TYR A 181 -1.26 9.38 -1.12
C TYR A 181 -0.57 10.36 -0.15
N LEU A 182 0.74 10.22 0.11
CA LEU A 182 1.54 11.13 0.94
C LEU A 182 2.67 11.75 0.10
N PRO A 183 2.56 13.01 -0.35
CA PRO A 183 3.59 13.66 -1.17
C PRO A 183 5.00 13.61 -0.58
N GLU A 184 5.13 13.65 0.74
CA GLU A 184 6.42 13.61 1.45
C GLU A 184 7.17 12.29 1.23
N THR A 185 6.47 11.20 0.92
CA THR A 185 7.08 9.88 0.70
C THR A 185 7.48 9.65 -0.76
N TYR A 186 7.09 10.53 -1.70
CA TYR A 186 7.35 10.34 -3.13
C TYR A 186 8.83 10.18 -3.48
N PRO A 187 9.76 11.02 -2.97
CA PRO A 187 11.19 10.82 -3.23
C PRO A 187 11.70 9.48 -2.67
N LEU A 188 11.20 9.07 -1.50
CA LEU A 188 11.59 7.83 -0.82
C LEU A 188 11.11 6.60 -1.58
N LEU A 189 9.88 6.65 -2.11
CA LEU A 189 9.32 5.60 -2.95
C LEU A 189 10.09 5.47 -4.27
N VAL A 190 10.41 6.58 -4.96
CA VAL A 190 11.22 6.55 -6.19
C VAL A 190 12.61 5.95 -5.92
N LYS A 191 13.26 6.32 -4.81
CA LYS A 191 14.54 5.75 -4.37
C LYS A 191 14.43 4.23 -4.16
N THR A 192 13.38 3.78 -3.48
CA THR A 192 13.10 2.36 -3.23
C THR A 192 12.91 1.59 -4.54
N LEU A 193 12.02 2.07 -5.41
CA LEU A 193 11.77 1.47 -6.72
C LEU A 193 13.05 1.39 -7.55
N ALA A 194 13.90 2.42 -7.53
CA ALA A 194 15.12 2.46 -8.33
C ALA A 194 16.12 1.36 -7.91
N HIS A 195 16.23 1.07 -6.61
CA HIS A 195 17.03 -0.04 -6.12
C HIS A 195 16.44 -1.40 -6.51
N LEU A 196 15.15 -1.61 -6.24
CA LEU A 196 14.48 -2.88 -6.52
C LEU A 196 14.41 -3.22 -8.01
N CYS A 197 14.46 -2.21 -8.88
CA CYS A 197 14.41 -2.39 -10.33
C CYS A 197 15.77 -2.36 -11.02
N LYS A 198 16.88 -2.37 -10.27
CA LYS A 198 18.23 -2.22 -10.82
C LYS A 198 18.57 -3.28 -11.87
N ASP A 199 18.08 -4.51 -11.69
CA ASP A 199 18.33 -5.62 -12.63
C ASP A 199 17.19 -5.83 -13.65
N GLY A 200 16.37 -4.79 -13.86
CA GLY A 200 15.38 -4.76 -14.96
C GLY A 200 13.95 -5.13 -14.58
N ALA A 201 13.61 -5.14 -13.28
CA ALA A 201 12.24 -5.37 -12.83
C ALA A 201 11.23 -4.39 -13.47
N VAL A 202 10.02 -4.88 -13.72
CA VAL A 202 8.91 -4.05 -14.20
C VAL A 202 7.99 -3.68 -13.05
N VAL A 203 7.70 -2.39 -12.92
CA VAL A 203 6.80 -1.87 -11.88
C VAL A 203 5.37 -1.79 -12.42
N TYR A 204 4.39 -2.21 -11.64
CA TYR A 204 2.98 -1.89 -11.84
C TYR A 204 2.42 -1.15 -10.63
N LEU A 205 1.87 0.05 -10.86
CA LEU A 205 1.25 0.88 -9.83
C LEU A 205 -0.21 1.15 -10.19
N SER A 206 -1.13 0.76 -9.31
CA SER A 206 -2.56 1.10 -9.40
C SER A 206 -2.86 2.22 -8.42
N SER A 207 -3.46 3.31 -8.91
CA SER A 207 -3.75 4.49 -8.08
C SER A 207 -5.01 5.20 -8.56
N LYS A 208 -5.81 5.64 -7.60
CA LYS A 208 -6.87 6.62 -7.85
C LYS A 208 -6.25 8.01 -7.93
N ILE A 209 -6.42 8.69 -9.05
CA ILE A 209 -5.84 10.02 -9.23
C ILE A 209 -6.66 11.05 -8.44
N ARG A 210 -6.12 11.47 -7.30
CA ARG A 210 -6.72 12.50 -6.42
C ARG A 210 -5.86 13.76 -6.46
N LYS A 211 -6.50 14.93 -6.59
CA LYS A 211 -5.77 16.21 -6.66
C LYS A 211 -5.19 16.58 -5.30
N GLU A 212 -5.89 16.24 -4.23
CA GLU A 212 -5.56 16.55 -2.85
C GLU A 212 -4.27 15.86 -2.39
N HIS A 213 -3.93 14.74 -3.02
CA HIS A 213 -2.70 14.00 -2.77
C HIS A 213 -1.60 14.30 -3.78
N GLU A 214 -1.81 15.20 -4.74
CA GLU A 214 -0.82 15.50 -5.77
C GLU A 214 -0.34 14.26 -6.55
N ALA A 215 -1.19 13.23 -6.68
CA ALA A 215 -0.83 11.96 -7.33
C ALA A 215 -0.36 12.17 -8.78
N HIS A 216 -0.89 13.17 -9.48
CA HIS A 216 -0.43 13.59 -10.80
C HIS A 216 1.05 14.01 -10.79
N VAL A 217 1.52 14.74 -9.77
CA VAL A 217 2.92 15.14 -9.62
C VAL A 217 3.83 13.92 -9.48
N PHE A 218 3.39 12.88 -8.76
CA PHE A 218 4.14 11.63 -8.68
C PHE A 218 4.36 11.00 -10.06
N PHE A 219 3.28 10.79 -10.82
CA PHE A 219 3.33 10.09 -12.10
C PHE A 219 3.89 10.93 -13.25
N GLU A 220 3.82 12.26 -13.17
CA GLU A 220 4.29 13.17 -14.22
C GLU A 220 5.71 13.72 -13.97
N GLN A 221 6.17 13.77 -12.72
CA GLN A 221 7.45 14.39 -12.36
C GLN A 221 8.39 13.45 -11.58
N TYR A 222 7.96 12.92 -10.43
CA TYR A 222 8.83 12.12 -9.57
C TYR A 222 9.22 10.78 -10.21
N LEU A 223 8.24 9.97 -10.60
CA LEU A 223 8.51 8.65 -11.18
C LEU A 223 9.24 8.77 -12.54
N PRO A 224 8.85 9.67 -13.46
CA PRO A 224 9.58 9.87 -14.71
C PRO A 224 11.02 10.38 -14.54
N SER A 225 11.41 10.95 -13.39
CA SER A 225 12.79 11.37 -13.17
C SER A 225 13.81 10.23 -13.27
N ARG A 226 13.38 8.99 -13.00
CA ARG A 226 14.22 7.78 -13.01
C ARG A 226 13.67 6.66 -13.89
N PHE A 227 12.39 6.70 -14.25
CA PHE A 227 11.71 5.61 -14.96
C PHE A 227 11.18 6.05 -16.32
N HIS A 228 11.09 5.10 -17.25
CA HIS A 228 10.18 5.21 -18.38
C HIS A 228 8.79 4.76 -17.92
N VAL A 229 7.82 5.68 -17.93
CA VAL A 229 6.49 5.48 -17.34
C VAL A 229 5.44 5.48 -18.45
N ILE A 230 4.57 4.47 -18.45
CA ILE A 230 3.48 4.30 -19.41
C ILE A 230 2.17 4.14 -18.63
N LEU A 231 1.18 4.97 -18.93
CA LEU A 231 -0.20 4.73 -18.51
C LEU A 231 -0.77 3.58 -19.34
N VAL A 232 -0.96 2.41 -18.74
CA VAL A 232 -1.38 1.19 -19.44
C VAL A 232 -2.88 0.92 -19.32
N HIS A 233 -3.55 1.50 -18.33
CA HIS A 233 -4.99 1.43 -18.19
C HIS A 233 -5.55 2.66 -17.47
N ARG A 234 -6.72 3.12 -17.90
CA ARG A 234 -7.47 4.23 -17.30
C ARG A 234 -8.95 3.89 -17.22
N ASP A 235 -9.49 3.88 -16.01
CA ASP A 235 -10.93 3.90 -15.76
C ASP A 235 -11.37 5.36 -15.57
N GLU A 236 -12.00 5.93 -16.59
CA GLU A 236 -12.48 7.32 -16.54
C GLU A 236 -13.60 7.53 -15.52
N LYS A 237 -14.41 6.51 -15.21
CA LYS A 237 -15.55 6.64 -14.30
C LYS A 237 -15.09 6.75 -12.86
N GLN A 238 -14.09 5.96 -12.50
CA GLN A 238 -13.55 5.92 -11.13
C GLN A 238 -12.29 6.78 -10.96
N ASN A 239 -11.74 7.28 -12.07
CA ASN A 239 -10.46 7.97 -12.16
C ASN A 239 -9.31 7.12 -11.59
N ASN A 240 -9.35 5.83 -11.90
CA ASN A 240 -8.37 4.83 -11.48
C ASN A 240 -7.43 4.53 -12.64
N ASN A 241 -6.13 4.67 -12.39
CA ASN A 241 -5.10 4.48 -13.40
C ASN A 241 -4.15 3.36 -12.99
N ILE A 242 -3.65 2.65 -13.99
CA ILE A 242 -2.55 1.69 -13.82
C ILE A 242 -1.39 2.15 -14.67
N TYR A 243 -0.24 2.32 -14.03
CA TYR A 243 1.00 2.69 -14.68
C TYR A 243 1.96 1.51 -14.67
N ARG A 244 2.62 1.30 -15.81
CA ARG A 244 3.75 0.40 -15.97
C ARG A 244 5.02 1.24 -16.04
N ALA A 245 6.04 0.90 -15.27
CA ALA A 245 7.30 1.61 -15.30
C ALA A 245 8.51 0.66 -15.38
N CYS A 246 9.54 1.08 -16.10
CA CYS A 246 10.83 0.40 -16.16
C CYS A 246 11.93 1.41 -15.84
N LEU A 247 12.93 1.01 -15.06
CA LEU A 247 14.05 1.89 -14.71
C LEU A 247 14.78 2.31 -16.01
N ARG A 248 15.12 3.59 -16.13
CA ARG A 248 15.91 4.08 -17.27
C ARG A 248 17.33 3.50 -17.14
N THR A 249 17.83 2.90 -18.21
CA THR A 249 19.26 2.62 -18.32
C THR A 249 20.00 3.96 -18.35
N GLU A 250 21.03 4.11 -17.53
CA GLU A 250 21.90 5.29 -17.61
C GLU A 250 22.56 5.28 -19.00
N GLU A 251 22.32 6.33 -19.79
CA GLU A 251 23.03 6.59 -21.04
C GLU A 251 24.47 7.04 -20.79
#